data_AF-A0A6N8X541-F1
#
_entry.id   AF-A0A6N8X541-F1
#
_cell.length_a   1.000
_cell.length_b   1.000
_cell.length_c   1.000
_cell.angle_alpha   90.00
_cell.angle_beta   90.00
_cell.angle_gamma   90.00
#
_symmetry.space_group_name_H-M   'P 1'
#
loop_
_entity.id
_entity.type
_entity.pdbx_description
1 polymer ?
#
loop_
_entity_poly.entity_id
_entity_poly.type
_entity_poly.pdbx_seq_one_letter_code
_entity_poly.pdbx_strand_id
1 'polypeptide(L)'
;MIGAKETMIRTACGFVVLSLLTMGPSAAQEVVEVQGEDRRIEANFEELYRIGGLDGQDWEQFGSVSSVAFDGAGRLYVLDSQVSQIFLVDTDGTLIRQIGREGDGPGEFRDITGMVVMEDGRVVVRDVSRRAYHVFDPNGDFERMVRMGGDPSVTITGLLIAQRGANAVITTPIGSQALSWSVTSTDGQVPQRDPPTSRPVELVSLAGEETVTDTLVDGWLPPGREVESEVSLGLPRPFTLSPGLHWGVLPDGSVAFADSTAYAIKIAAAGTGISRVLTRSIPPEPMTDRMISAEKDRRFRELEAIPDEDLDRVIGVINGEPIRLDPDVERQRRQELIENLEFFYEVPVIRGLFLAWDGTIWVRRRGEEPASDDGPVDLLTPDGAYLGSFPGDDADIPDAFGPGGLAAFIETDEFGVKTVVVGRLSVG
;
A
#
# COMPACT_ATOMS: atom_id res chain seq x y z
N MET A 1 -77.78 2.22 -22.29
CA MET A 1 -77.33 1.45 -23.46
C MET A 1 -75.82 1.63 -23.59
N ILE A 2 -75.07 0.52 -23.53
CA ILE A 2 -73.87 0.19 -24.35
C ILE A 2 -72.74 1.25 -24.31
N GLY A 3 -71.52 1.00 -23.85
CA GLY A 3 -70.70 -0.21 -23.92
C GLY A 3 -69.29 0.21 -24.34
N ALA A 4 -68.28 -0.31 -23.66
CA ALA A 4 -66.85 -0.08 -23.88
C ALA A 4 -66.31 -0.62 -25.22
N LYS A 5 -65.18 -0.10 -25.71
CA LYS A 5 -63.91 -0.84 -25.92
C LYS A 5 -62.90 -0.13 -26.86
N GLU A 6 -61.66 -0.07 -26.36
CA GLU A 6 -60.36 -0.37 -26.98
C GLU A 6 -60.18 -0.30 -28.52
N THR A 7 -59.14 0.44 -28.94
CA THR A 7 -58.39 0.23 -30.20
C THR A 7 -56.91 0.53 -29.90
N MET A 8 -56.09 -0.45 -29.50
CA MET A 8 -55.25 -1.33 -30.34
C MET A 8 -54.48 -0.60 -31.46
N ILE A 9 -53.19 -0.28 -31.23
CA ILE A 9 -52.20 -0.06 -32.29
C ILE A 9 -51.28 -1.28 -32.30
N ARG A 10 -51.34 -2.05 -33.38
CA ARG A 10 -50.47 -3.17 -33.71
C ARG A 10 -49.49 -2.77 -34.81
N THR A 11 -48.21 -2.99 -34.52
CA THR A 11 -47.23 -3.72 -35.36
C THR A 11 -46.82 -3.15 -36.73
N ALA A 12 -45.55 -2.75 -36.83
CA ALA A 12 -44.72 -3.01 -38.00
C ALA A 12 -43.34 -3.52 -37.54
N CYS A 13 -43.03 -4.75 -37.93
CA CYS A 13 -41.81 -5.50 -37.62
C CYS A 13 -40.62 -4.98 -38.46
N GLY A 14 -39.49 -4.71 -37.80
CA GLY A 14 -38.17 -4.65 -38.43
C GLY A 14 -37.26 -5.68 -37.78
N PHE A 15 -36.92 -6.73 -38.53
CA PHE A 15 -35.95 -7.74 -38.14
C PHE A 15 -34.56 -7.11 -38.01
N VAL A 16 -33.96 -7.17 -36.81
CA VAL A 16 -32.50 -7.11 -36.65
C VAL A 16 -32.08 -8.45 -36.08
N VAL A 17 -31.34 -9.19 -36.89
CA VAL A 17 -30.67 -10.44 -36.53
C VAL A 17 -29.63 -10.11 -35.47
N LEU A 18 -29.87 -10.55 -34.24
CA LEU A 18 -28.89 -10.48 -33.15
C LEU A 18 -27.86 -11.58 -33.39
N SER A 19 -26.71 -11.19 -33.94
CA SER A 19 -25.53 -12.05 -34.00
C SER A 19 -25.09 -12.37 -32.57
N LEU A 20 -25.33 -13.60 -32.12
CA LEU A 20 -24.76 -14.16 -30.91
C LEU A 20 -23.24 -14.24 -31.08
N LEU A 21 -22.53 -13.20 -30.63
CA LEU A 21 -21.13 -13.33 -30.27
C LEU A 21 -21.07 -14.28 -29.07
N THR A 22 -20.50 -15.45 -29.29
CA THR A 22 -20.15 -16.40 -28.23
C THR A 22 -19.05 -15.76 -27.37
N MET A 23 -19.44 -15.00 -26.35
CA MET A 23 -18.56 -14.73 -25.22
C MET A 23 -18.25 -16.09 -24.58
N GLY A 24 -16.97 -16.44 -24.52
CA GLY A 24 -16.51 -17.52 -23.65
C GLY A 24 -16.97 -17.27 -22.21
N PRO A 25 -16.93 -18.28 -21.32
CA PRO A 25 -17.43 -18.12 -19.96
C PRO A 25 -16.57 -17.07 -19.25
N SER A 26 -17.05 -15.84 -19.19
CA SER A 26 -16.68 -14.90 -18.14
C SER A 26 -17.08 -15.62 -16.87
N ALA A 27 -16.11 -16.10 -16.08
CA ALA A 27 -16.42 -16.64 -14.76
C ALA A 27 -17.27 -15.59 -14.04
N ALA A 28 -18.47 -15.99 -13.61
CA ALA A 28 -19.37 -15.07 -12.93
C ALA A 28 -18.66 -14.60 -11.65
N GLN A 29 -18.50 -13.29 -11.49
CA GLN A 29 -17.95 -12.69 -10.29
C GLN A 29 -18.82 -13.10 -9.10
N GLU A 30 -18.24 -13.82 -8.14
CA GLU A 30 -18.92 -14.22 -6.93
C GLU A 30 -18.96 -13.03 -5.96
N VAL A 31 -20.14 -12.68 -5.44
CA VAL A 31 -20.28 -11.69 -4.37
C VAL A 31 -20.67 -12.42 -3.11
N VAL A 32 -19.82 -12.34 -2.08
CA VAL A 32 -20.01 -13.00 -0.79
C VAL A 32 -20.29 -11.93 0.25
N GLU A 33 -21.52 -11.89 0.75
CA GLU A 33 -21.85 -11.08 1.91
C GLU A 33 -21.31 -11.77 3.17
N VAL A 34 -20.37 -11.11 3.84
CA VAL A 34 -19.79 -11.53 5.09
C VAL A 34 -20.83 -11.32 6.19
N GLN A 35 -21.51 -12.40 6.54
CA GLN A 35 -22.61 -12.42 7.51
C GLN A 35 -22.09 -12.33 8.94
N GLY A 36 -22.75 -11.55 9.79
CA GLY A 36 -22.49 -11.49 11.23
C GLY A 36 -22.33 -10.07 11.76
N GLU A 37 -22.76 -9.89 13.01
CA GLU A 37 -22.45 -8.70 13.79
C GLU A 37 -20.98 -8.73 14.23
N ASP A 38 -20.46 -7.59 14.66
CA ASP A 38 -19.09 -7.49 15.16
C ASP A 38 -18.89 -8.40 16.36
N ARG A 39 -17.99 -9.37 16.21
CA ARG A 39 -17.61 -10.32 17.25
C ARG A 39 -16.22 -9.98 17.75
N ARG A 40 -16.13 -9.43 18.96
CA ARG A 40 -14.84 -9.17 19.61
C ARG A 40 -14.05 -10.48 19.72
N ILE A 41 -12.81 -10.42 19.29
CA ILE A 41 -11.79 -11.46 19.48
C ILE A 41 -10.63 -10.87 20.28
N GLU A 42 -9.92 -11.73 21.01
CA GLU A 42 -8.72 -11.35 21.75
C GLU A 42 -7.50 -11.88 21.03
N ALA A 43 -6.46 -11.05 20.95
CA ALA A 43 -5.16 -11.45 20.42
C ALA A 43 -4.27 -11.79 21.61
N ASN A 44 -3.61 -12.94 21.56
CA ASN A 44 -2.50 -13.23 22.45
C ASN A 44 -1.20 -13.19 21.65
N PHE A 45 -0.32 -12.28 22.06
CA PHE A 45 1.01 -12.13 21.49
C PHE A 45 2.05 -12.67 22.47
N GLU A 46 2.65 -13.80 22.11
CA GLU A 46 3.77 -14.39 22.86
C GLU A 46 5.08 -13.86 22.27
N GLU A 47 5.71 -12.90 22.96
CA GLU A 47 7.04 -12.40 22.58
C GLU A 47 8.06 -13.55 22.63
N LEU A 48 8.78 -13.76 21.53
CA LEU A 48 9.83 -14.76 21.42
C LEU A 48 11.21 -14.13 21.67
N TYR A 49 11.48 -13.01 21.01
CA TYR A 49 12.71 -12.25 21.15
C TYR A 49 12.52 -10.80 20.73
N ARG A 50 13.48 -9.97 21.13
CA ARG A 50 13.56 -8.55 20.83
C ARG A 50 14.99 -8.23 20.42
N ILE A 51 15.14 -7.42 19.38
CA ILE A 51 16.44 -6.95 18.88
C ILE A 51 16.38 -5.43 18.70
N GLY A 52 17.49 -4.75 19.00
CA GLY A 52 17.53 -3.29 19.00
C GLY A 52 17.57 -2.69 20.40
N GLY A 53 17.60 -1.36 20.45
CA GLY A 53 17.72 -0.61 21.69
C GLY A 53 19.16 -0.24 22.06
N LEU A 54 19.30 0.73 22.95
CA LEU A 54 20.60 1.30 23.34
C LEU A 54 21.53 0.31 24.06
N ASP A 55 20.93 -0.68 24.75
CA ASP A 55 21.66 -1.73 25.48
C ASP A 55 21.82 -3.03 24.66
N GLY A 56 21.46 -3.00 23.37
CA GLY A 56 21.59 -4.14 22.46
C GLY A 56 23.05 -4.45 22.06
N GLN A 57 23.24 -5.52 21.29
CA GLN A 57 24.55 -5.83 20.71
C GLN A 57 24.99 -4.75 19.71
N ASP A 58 26.28 -4.67 19.38
CA ASP A 58 26.80 -3.65 18.45
C ASP A 58 26.07 -3.63 17.08
N TRP A 59 25.61 -4.79 16.60
CA TRP A 59 24.87 -4.90 15.34
C TRP A 59 23.39 -4.49 15.45
N GLU A 60 22.87 -4.37 16.66
CA GLU A 60 21.47 -4.00 16.96
C GLU A 60 21.29 -2.47 17.07
N GLN A 61 22.36 -1.70 16.86
CA GLN A 61 22.29 -0.25 16.79
C GLN A 61 21.74 0.20 15.45
N PHE A 62 20.41 0.19 15.33
CA PHE A 62 19.71 0.61 14.12
C PHE A 62 19.69 2.14 13.99
N GLY A 63 19.93 2.62 12.77
CA GLY A 63 19.72 3.99 12.36
C GLY A 63 18.25 4.26 12.02
N SER A 64 17.73 3.61 10.97
CA SER A 64 16.33 3.73 10.58
C SER A 64 15.78 2.43 10.01
N VAL A 65 15.17 1.62 10.89
CA VAL A 65 14.43 0.43 10.48
C VAL A 65 13.22 0.87 9.67
N SER A 66 13.25 0.60 8.37
CA SER A 66 12.19 0.99 7.42
C SER A 66 11.27 -0.15 7.03
N SER A 67 11.72 -1.39 7.18
CA SER A 67 10.93 -2.59 6.85
C SER A 67 11.47 -3.82 7.56
N VAL A 68 10.57 -4.73 7.92
CA VAL A 68 10.87 -6.08 8.39
C VAL A 68 10.11 -7.09 7.53
N ALA A 69 10.64 -8.30 7.39
CA ALA A 69 9.97 -9.39 6.69
C ALA A 69 10.47 -10.75 7.16
N PHE A 70 9.66 -11.80 6.99
CA PHE A 70 10.05 -13.18 7.25
C PHE A 70 10.22 -13.96 5.95
N ASP A 71 11.07 -14.98 5.95
CA ASP A 71 11.07 -16.03 4.93
C ASP A 71 10.21 -17.24 5.34
N GLY A 72 10.15 -18.27 4.47
CA GLY A 72 9.39 -19.49 4.74
C GLY A 72 9.96 -20.36 5.86
N ALA A 73 11.21 -20.12 6.28
CA ALA A 73 11.84 -20.77 7.43
C ALA A 73 11.58 -20.02 8.75
N GLY A 74 10.94 -18.85 8.70
CA GLY A 74 10.69 -17.99 9.86
C GLY A 74 11.87 -17.14 10.29
N ARG A 75 12.91 -17.02 9.45
CA ARG A 75 14.03 -16.10 9.69
C ARG A 75 13.58 -14.67 9.42
N LEU A 76 14.03 -13.74 10.25
CA LEU A 76 13.69 -12.32 10.15
C LEU A 76 14.73 -11.58 9.32
N TYR A 77 14.28 -10.69 8.46
CA TYR A 77 15.10 -9.74 7.72
C TYR A 77 14.71 -8.33 8.15
N VAL A 78 15.68 -7.53 8.59
CA VAL A 78 15.48 -6.13 9.01
C VAL A 78 16.21 -5.22 8.04
N LEU A 79 15.49 -4.35 7.36
CA LEU A 79 16.05 -3.33 6.48
C LEU A 79 16.28 -2.04 7.28
N ASP A 80 17.56 -1.68 7.43
CA ASP A 80 17.96 -0.35 7.88
C ASP A 80 18.32 0.51 6.68
N SER A 81 17.42 1.44 6.35
CA SER A 81 17.60 2.30 5.18
C SER A 81 18.65 3.39 5.39
N GLN A 82 18.95 3.78 6.63
CA GLN A 82 19.92 4.84 6.90
C GLN A 82 21.35 4.37 6.61
N VAL A 83 21.67 3.13 6.98
CA VAL A 83 22.99 2.53 6.72
C VAL A 83 23.02 1.64 5.48
N SER A 84 21.92 1.59 4.73
CA SER A 84 21.75 0.75 3.55
C SER A 84 22.14 -0.71 3.80
N GLN A 85 21.61 -1.30 4.86
CA GLN A 85 21.99 -2.63 5.30
C GLN A 85 20.77 -3.47 5.66
N ILE A 86 20.86 -4.77 5.39
CA ILE A 86 19.86 -5.76 5.77
C ILE A 86 20.48 -6.71 6.79
N PHE A 87 19.80 -6.90 7.92
CA PHE A 87 20.19 -7.85 8.96
C PHE A 87 19.33 -9.11 8.83
N LEU A 88 19.97 -10.24 8.53
CA LEU A 88 19.36 -11.56 8.54
C LEU A 88 19.54 -12.18 9.93
N VAL A 89 18.42 -12.44 10.60
CA VAL A 89 18.32 -12.88 11.99
C VAL A 89 17.61 -14.24 12.02
N ASP A 90 18.14 -15.18 12.80
CA ASP A 90 17.56 -16.50 12.99
C ASP A 90 16.30 -16.44 13.86
N THR A 91 15.57 -17.55 13.91
CA THR A 91 14.34 -17.76 14.67
C THR A 91 14.47 -17.59 16.18
N ASP A 92 15.70 -17.57 16.72
CA ASP A 92 16.01 -17.33 18.12
C ASP A 92 16.51 -15.89 18.40
N GLY A 93 16.49 -15.01 17.40
CA GLY A 93 16.95 -13.63 17.51
C GLY A 93 18.46 -13.46 17.29
N THR A 94 19.20 -14.51 16.95
CA THR A 94 20.64 -14.40 16.67
C THR A 94 20.93 -13.84 15.28
N LEU A 95 21.89 -12.92 15.16
CA LEU A 95 22.34 -12.44 13.86
C LEU A 95 23.05 -13.55 13.08
N ILE A 96 22.55 -13.86 11.90
CA ILE A 96 23.20 -14.77 10.95
C ILE A 96 24.16 -13.97 10.06
N ARG A 97 23.68 -12.87 9.47
CA ARG A 97 24.44 -12.13 8.44
C ARG A 97 23.98 -10.69 8.26
N GLN A 98 24.91 -9.83 7.87
CA GLN A 98 24.64 -8.50 7.33
C GLN A 98 24.79 -8.52 5.81
N ILE A 99 23.81 -7.98 5.10
CA ILE A 99 23.74 -7.98 3.64
C ILE A 99 23.76 -6.53 3.16
N GLY A 100 24.71 -6.27 2.25
CA GLY A 100 24.89 -4.98 1.60
C GLY A 100 25.57 -3.92 2.47
N ARG A 101 25.83 -2.79 1.83
CA ARG A 101 26.42 -1.55 2.36
C ARG A 101 26.31 -0.47 1.29
N GLU A 102 26.54 0.78 1.66
CA GLU A 102 26.70 1.86 0.69
C GLU A 102 27.90 1.59 -0.25
N GLY A 103 27.72 1.81 -1.56
CA GLY A 103 28.79 1.69 -2.53
C GLY A 103 28.30 1.54 -3.98
N ASP A 104 29.16 0.98 -4.84
CA ASP A 104 28.97 0.84 -6.29
C ASP A 104 29.23 -0.58 -6.84
N GLY A 105 29.76 -1.47 -6.01
CA GLY A 105 30.08 -2.85 -6.34
C GLY A 105 28.90 -3.83 -6.28
N PRO A 106 29.16 -5.12 -6.62
CA PRO A 106 28.20 -6.20 -6.45
C PRO A 106 27.73 -6.31 -5.00
N GLY A 107 26.41 -6.30 -4.79
CA GLY A 107 25.81 -6.31 -3.46
C GLY A 107 25.85 -5.00 -2.68
N GLU A 108 26.44 -3.93 -3.23
CA GLU A 108 26.44 -2.58 -2.61
C GLU A 108 25.30 -1.72 -3.17
N PHE A 109 24.78 -0.80 -2.37
CA PHE A 109 23.61 0.02 -2.68
C PHE A 109 23.92 1.52 -2.69
N ARG A 110 23.06 2.31 -3.36
CA ARG A 110 23.06 3.77 -3.27
C ARG A 110 21.83 4.34 -2.56
N ASP A 111 20.65 3.90 -2.99
CA ASP A 111 19.39 4.47 -2.51
C ASP A 111 18.31 3.39 -2.53
N ILE A 112 18.20 2.68 -1.41
CA ILE A 112 17.27 1.58 -1.25
C ILE A 112 15.95 2.10 -0.68
N THR A 113 14.86 1.72 -1.32
CA THR A 113 13.52 2.21 -0.97
C THR A 113 12.55 1.08 -0.65
N GLY A 114 13.03 -0.16 -0.59
CA GLY A 114 12.21 -1.32 -0.26
C GLY A 114 12.97 -2.63 -0.37
N MET A 115 12.53 -3.60 0.43
CA MET A 115 13.03 -4.97 0.45
C MET A 115 11.84 -5.93 0.33
N VAL A 116 12.06 -7.04 -0.36
CA VAL A 116 11.14 -8.17 -0.43
C VAL A 116 11.90 -9.44 -0.09
N VAL A 117 11.34 -10.25 0.79
CA VAL A 117 11.85 -11.58 1.12
C VAL A 117 10.94 -12.63 0.49
N MET A 118 11.52 -13.51 -0.31
CA MET A 118 10.84 -14.62 -0.94
C MET A 118 10.68 -15.78 0.06
N GLU A 119 9.71 -16.65 -0.19
CA GLU A 119 9.46 -17.82 0.67
C GLU A 119 10.68 -18.76 0.76
N ASP A 120 11.50 -18.83 -0.30
CA ASP A 120 12.74 -19.60 -0.34
C ASP A 120 13.94 -18.90 0.33
N GLY A 121 13.74 -17.72 0.92
CA GLY A 121 14.77 -16.92 1.59
C GLY A 121 15.58 -16.00 0.68
N ARG A 122 15.33 -15.99 -0.64
CA ARG A 122 15.94 -14.98 -1.52
C ARG A 122 15.46 -13.59 -1.17
N VAL A 123 16.34 -12.61 -1.28
CA VAL A 123 16.04 -11.21 -0.98
C VAL A 123 16.12 -10.39 -2.25
N VAL A 124 15.12 -9.55 -2.48
CA VAL A 124 15.09 -8.59 -3.58
C VAL A 124 15.05 -7.19 -2.99
N VAL A 125 16.05 -6.38 -3.32
CA VAL A 125 16.18 -5.01 -2.82
C VAL A 125 16.00 -4.03 -3.97
N ARG A 126 15.15 -3.03 -3.77
CA ARG A 126 14.89 -1.99 -4.77
C ARG A 126 15.85 -0.83 -4.59
N ASP A 127 16.79 -0.66 -5.51
CA ASP A 127 17.68 0.51 -5.59
C ASP A 127 17.20 1.47 -6.70
N VAL A 128 16.61 2.59 -6.30
CA VAL A 128 16.00 3.55 -7.24
C VAL A 128 17.05 4.39 -7.95
N SER A 129 18.16 4.72 -7.29
CA SER A 129 19.27 5.45 -7.88
C SER A 129 19.97 4.63 -8.96
N ARG A 130 19.99 3.30 -8.83
CA ARG A 130 20.49 2.39 -9.87
C ARG A 130 19.44 1.92 -10.86
N ARG A 131 18.16 2.22 -10.62
CA ARG A 131 17.03 1.70 -11.40
C ARG A 131 17.10 0.19 -11.55
N ALA A 132 17.31 -0.52 -10.45
CA ALA A 132 17.47 -1.95 -10.48
C ALA A 132 16.98 -2.65 -9.22
N TYR A 133 16.61 -3.91 -9.39
CA TYR A 133 16.41 -4.85 -8.31
C TYR A 133 17.69 -5.65 -8.10
N HIS A 134 18.20 -5.64 -6.87
CA HIS A 134 19.33 -6.46 -6.45
C HIS A 134 18.79 -7.76 -5.87
N VAL A 135 19.23 -8.89 -6.41
CA VAL A 135 18.77 -10.22 -5.98
C VAL A 135 19.91 -10.89 -5.21
N PHE A 136 19.59 -11.35 -4.00
CA PHE A 136 20.48 -12.11 -3.13
C PHE A 136 19.92 -13.50 -2.90
N ASP A 137 20.83 -14.47 -2.75
CA ASP A 137 20.49 -15.85 -2.45
C ASP A 137 20.02 -16.01 -0.98
N PRO A 138 19.51 -17.18 -0.58
CA PRO A 138 19.07 -17.42 0.80
C PRO A 138 20.18 -17.38 1.87
N ASN A 139 21.45 -17.36 1.46
CA ASN A 139 22.62 -17.20 2.33
C ASN A 139 23.03 -15.72 2.44
N GLY A 140 22.39 -14.81 1.70
CA GLY A 140 22.71 -13.39 1.63
C GLY A 140 23.87 -13.06 0.69
N ASP A 141 24.25 -13.97 -0.21
CA ASP A 141 25.23 -13.70 -1.26
C ASP A 141 24.57 -13.01 -2.45
N PHE A 142 25.22 -11.99 -3.00
CA PHE A 142 24.70 -11.28 -4.17
C PHE A 142 24.71 -12.20 -5.40
N GLU A 143 23.53 -12.43 -5.98
CA GLU A 143 23.40 -13.23 -7.21
C GLU A 143 23.53 -12.36 -8.45
N ARG A 144 22.67 -11.34 -8.57
CA ARG A 144 22.58 -10.50 -9.77
C ARG A 144 21.79 -9.22 -9.56
N MET A 145 21.89 -8.35 -10.55
CA MET A 145 21.07 -7.15 -10.70
C MET A 145 20.09 -7.35 -11.87
N VAL A 146 18.83 -6.99 -11.67
CA VAL A 146 17.80 -6.94 -12.72
C VAL A 146 17.41 -5.48 -12.94
N ARG A 147 17.66 -4.95 -14.14
CA ARG A 147 17.35 -3.56 -14.48
C ARG A 147 15.85 -3.33 -14.49
N MET A 148 15.39 -2.22 -13.93
CA MET A 148 14.01 -1.79 -14.07
C MET A 148 13.80 -1.29 -15.51
N GLY A 149 12.86 -1.93 -16.19
CA GLY A 149 12.37 -1.47 -17.49
C GLY A 149 11.52 -0.21 -17.36
N GLY A 150 11.13 0.36 -18.51
CA GLY A 150 10.31 1.57 -18.58
C GLY A 150 11.11 2.87 -18.46
N ASP A 151 10.43 4.01 -18.60
CA ASP A 151 11.05 5.34 -18.65
C ASP A 151 11.58 5.78 -17.26
N PRO A 152 12.89 6.05 -17.11
CA PRO A 152 13.43 7.24 -16.49
C PRO A 152 12.62 7.97 -15.44
N SER A 153 11.84 8.85 -16.06
CA SER A 153 11.19 10.02 -15.54
C SER A 153 9.79 9.75 -15.02
N VAL A 154 9.29 8.52 -15.20
CA VAL A 154 7.88 8.15 -14.99
C VAL A 154 7.71 7.03 -13.96
N THR A 155 8.75 6.20 -13.77
CA THR A 155 8.63 4.98 -12.95
C THR A 155 8.99 5.25 -11.50
N ILE A 156 7.99 5.63 -10.69
CA ILE A 156 8.07 5.54 -9.22
C ILE A 156 7.20 4.35 -8.81
N THR A 157 7.77 3.38 -8.10
CA THR A 157 7.07 2.19 -7.62
C THR A 157 6.77 2.31 -6.13
N GLY A 158 5.61 1.83 -5.70
CA GLY A 158 5.11 1.87 -4.32
C GLY A 158 5.44 0.61 -3.53
N LEU A 159 4.45 0.08 -2.80
CA LEU A 159 4.62 -1.13 -2.01
C LEU A 159 5.13 -2.28 -2.88
N LEU A 160 6.09 -3.05 -2.36
CA LEU A 160 6.61 -4.26 -3.00
C LEU A 160 6.25 -5.47 -2.15
N ILE A 161 5.69 -6.51 -2.77
CA ILE A 161 5.39 -7.79 -2.10
C ILE A 161 5.93 -8.94 -2.95
N ALA A 162 6.42 -9.99 -2.30
CA ALA A 162 6.84 -11.22 -2.98
C ALA A 162 5.64 -11.90 -3.65
N GLN A 163 5.81 -12.33 -4.91
CA GLN A 163 4.88 -13.29 -5.48
C GLN A 163 5.26 -14.70 -5.00
N ARG A 164 4.36 -15.35 -4.25
CA ARG A 164 4.61 -16.71 -3.76
C ARG A 164 4.81 -17.69 -4.91
N GLY A 165 5.81 -18.56 -4.75
CA GLY A 165 6.16 -19.58 -5.73
C GLY A 165 6.66 -19.07 -7.08
N ALA A 166 6.92 -17.77 -7.23
CA ALA A 166 7.38 -17.17 -8.49
C ALA A 166 8.67 -16.36 -8.30
N ASN A 167 9.43 -16.22 -9.39
CA ASN A 167 10.57 -15.30 -9.43
C ASN A 167 10.11 -13.90 -9.87
N ALA A 168 9.20 -13.31 -9.10
CA ALA A 168 8.55 -12.05 -9.41
C ALA A 168 8.17 -11.29 -8.14
N VAL A 169 8.04 -9.98 -8.25
CA VAL A 169 7.48 -9.12 -7.21
C VAL A 169 6.21 -8.46 -7.72
N ILE A 170 5.27 -8.18 -6.82
CA ILE A 170 4.09 -7.36 -7.12
C ILE A 170 4.34 -5.95 -6.60
N THR A 171 3.97 -4.95 -7.39
CA THR A 171 4.07 -3.54 -7.01
C THR A 171 2.91 -2.74 -7.57
N THR A 172 2.64 -1.57 -7.00
CA THR A 172 1.83 -0.54 -7.64
C THR A 172 2.75 0.60 -8.08
N PRO A 173 2.64 1.13 -9.29
CA PRO A 173 3.32 2.38 -9.59
C PRO A 173 2.69 3.54 -8.79
N ILE A 174 3.49 4.30 -8.07
CA ILE A 174 3.04 5.54 -7.43
C ILE A 174 3.09 6.64 -8.47
N GLY A 175 1.92 7.16 -8.83
CA GLY A 175 1.84 8.34 -9.67
C GLY A 175 2.39 8.16 -11.09
N SER A 176 2.86 6.99 -11.54
CA SER A 176 3.43 6.82 -12.88
C SER A 176 2.43 7.14 -13.99
N GLN A 177 1.15 6.79 -13.82
CA GLN A 177 0.12 7.16 -14.78
C GLN A 177 -0.19 8.66 -14.76
N ALA A 178 -0.18 9.28 -13.58
CA ALA A 178 -0.38 10.73 -13.43
C ALA A 178 0.84 11.55 -13.92
N LEU A 179 2.06 11.06 -13.66
CA LEU A 179 3.34 11.60 -14.12
C LEU A 179 3.52 11.39 -15.62
N SER A 180 3.17 10.21 -16.14
CA SER A 180 3.14 9.97 -17.59
C SER A 180 2.17 10.92 -18.27
N TRP A 181 1.01 11.19 -17.65
CA TRP A 181 0.05 12.16 -18.17
C TRP A 181 0.65 13.58 -18.19
N SER A 182 1.39 13.99 -17.15
CA SER A 182 2.02 15.32 -17.08
C SER A 182 3.28 15.49 -17.94
N VAL A 183 4.15 14.47 -18.06
CA VAL A 183 5.49 14.60 -18.68
C VAL A 183 5.42 14.68 -20.21
N THR A 184 4.38 14.13 -20.85
CA THR A 184 4.20 14.23 -22.30
C THR A 184 3.84 15.64 -22.81
N SER A 185 3.65 16.65 -21.96
CA SER A 185 3.37 18.05 -22.36
C SER A 185 4.63 18.86 -22.70
N THR A 186 5.56 18.29 -23.45
CA THR A 186 6.88 18.91 -23.72
C THR A 186 6.78 20.18 -24.60
N ASP A 187 5.62 20.43 -25.19
CA ASP A 187 5.27 21.54 -26.07
C ASP A 187 4.29 22.55 -25.44
N GLY A 188 4.03 22.45 -24.12
CA GLY A 188 3.10 23.34 -23.41
C GLY A 188 1.63 23.16 -23.81
N GLN A 189 1.33 22.15 -24.65
CA GLN A 189 -0.02 21.71 -24.93
C GLN A 189 -0.37 20.60 -23.93
N VAL A 190 -1.40 20.80 -23.11
CA VAL A 190 -1.94 19.72 -22.28
C VAL A 190 -2.52 18.66 -23.24
N PRO A 191 -2.04 17.40 -23.21
CA PRO A 191 -2.57 16.37 -24.11
C PRO A 191 -4.08 16.21 -23.88
N GLN A 192 -4.87 16.29 -24.95
CA GLN A 192 -6.33 16.03 -24.96
C GLN A 192 -6.62 14.52 -24.80
N ARG A 193 -6.11 13.89 -23.74
CA ARG A 193 -6.46 12.52 -23.36
C ARG A 193 -7.22 12.56 -22.04
N ASP A 194 -8.22 11.70 -21.94
CA ASP A 194 -8.97 11.53 -20.69
C ASP A 194 -8.00 11.18 -19.55
N PRO A 195 -8.20 11.76 -18.35
CA PRO A 195 -7.37 11.42 -17.20
C PRO A 195 -7.48 9.92 -16.87
N PRO A 196 -6.42 9.31 -16.30
CA PRO A 196 -6.50 7.92 -15.89
C PRO A 196 -7.63 7.70 -14.88
N THR A 197 -8.32 6.56 -15.00
CA THR A 197 -9.44 6.16 -14.12
C THR A 197 -9.13 4.90 -13.32
N SER A 198 -7.93 4.33 -13.49
CA SER A 198 -7.44 3.17 -12.76
C SER A 198 -6.02 3.37 -12.23
N ARG A 199 -5.64 2.52 -11.28
CA ARG A 199 -4.31 2.34 -10.70
C ARG A 199 -3.97 0.86 -10.82
N PRO A 200 -2.93 0.47 -11.57
CA PRO A 200 -2.61 -0.93 -11.76
C PRO A 200 -1.90 -1.51 -10.52
N VAL A 201 -2.16 -2.78 -10.25
CA VAL A 201 -1.30 -3.66 -9.47
C VAL A 201 -0.56 -4.53 -10.47
N GLU A 202 0.77 -4.46 -10.45
CA GLU A 202 1.65 -4.97 -11.49
C GLU A 202 2.50 -6.13 -10.97
N LEU A 203 2.61 -7.18 -11.77
CA LEU A 203 3.56 -8.26 -11.59
C LEU A 203 4.84 -7.94 -12.36
N VAL A 204 5.96 -7.86 -11.65
CA VAL A 204 7.27 -7.56 -12.19
C VAL A 204 8.12 -8.83 -12.15
N SER A 205 8.34 -9.41 -13.32
CA SER A 205 9.20 -10.59 -13.49
C SER A 205 10.67 -10.25 -13.30
N LEU A 206 11.38 -11.08 -12.53
CA LEU A 206 12.82 -10.96 -12.25
C LEU A 206 13.64 -12.04 -12.95
N ALA A 207 13.06 -12.71 -13.95
CA ALA A 207 13.70 -13.84 -14.64
C ALA A 207 14.81 -13.42 -15.61
N GLY A 208 14.72 -12.21 -16.18
CA GLY A 208 15.69 -11.69 -17.14
C GLY A 208 16.73 -10.75 -16.53
N GLU A 209 17.53 -10.12 -17.39
CA GLU A 209 18.44 -9.02 -17.04
C GLU A 209 17.71 -7.68 -16.88
N GLU A 210 16.52 -7.56 -17.47
CA GLU A 210 15.60 -6.43 -17.36
C GLU A 210 14.22 -6.95 -16.99
N THR A 211 13.47 -6.17 -16.21
CA THR A 211 12.14 -6.55 -15.75
C THR A 211 11.11 -6.53 -16.87
N VAL A 212 10.24 -7.54 -16.87
CA VAL A 212 9.01 -7.54 -17.67
C VAL A 212 7.83 -7.35 -16.74
N THR A 213 6.95 -6.41 -17.07
CA THR A 213 5.82 -6.01 -16.22
C THR A 213 4.49 -6.36 -16.88
N ASP A 214 3.63 -7.06 -16.14
CA ASP A 214 2.25 -7.35 -16.53
C ASP A 214 1.30 -6.73 -15.51
N THR A 215 0.15 -6.22 -15.94
CA THR A 215 -0.91 -5.75 -15.04
C THR A 215 -1.73 -6.95 -14.55
N LEU A 216 -1.77 -7.15 -13.23
CA LEU A 216 -2.59 -8.19 -12.60
C LEU A 216 -4.04 -7.74 -12.47
N VAL A 217 -4.23 -6.54 -11.92
CA VAL A 217 -5.54 -5.90 -11.76
C VAL A 217 -5.45 -4.39 -11.92
N ASP A 218 -6.52 -3.80 -12.41
CA ASP A 218 -6.76 -2.36 -12.37
C ASP A 218 -7.68 -2.03 -11.20
N GLY A 219 -7.14 -1.38 -10.18
CA GLY A 219 -7.93 -0.79 -9.10
C GLY A 219 -8.50 0.55 -9.55
N TRP A 220 -9.64 0.96 -9.01
CA TRP A 220 -10.23 2.26 -9.31
C TRP A 220 -9.31 3.41 -8.86
N LEU A 221 -9.15 4.43 -9.70
CA LEU A 221 -8.55 5.72 -9.36
C LEU A 221 -9.67 6.74 -9.14
N PRO A 222 -9.86 7.26 -7.93
CA PRO A 222 -10.80 8.33 -7.69
C PRO A 222 -10.42 9.56 -8.53
N PRO A 223 -11.40 10.27 -9.10
CA PRO A 223 -11.11 11.48 -9.85
C PRO A 223 -10.37 12.48 -8.96
N GLY A 224 -9.23 12.97 -9.45
CA GLY A 224 -8.45 14.02 -8.77
C GLY A 224 -8.98 15.42 -9.08
N ARG A 225 -8.46 16.43 -8.37
CA ARG A 225 -8.77 17.83 -8.68
C ARG A 225 -7.91 18.35 -9.84
N GLU A 226 -8.53 19.06 -10.78
CA GLU A 226 -7.79 19.94 -11.67
C GLU A 226 -7.17 21.09 -10.86
N VAL A 227 -5.87 21.31 -11.02
CA VAL A 227 -5.16 22.42 -10.37
C VAL A 227 -4.76 23.39 -11.47
N GLU A 228 -5.48 24.51 -11.59
CA GLU A 228 -4.98 25.69 -12.30
C GLU A 228 -3.85 26.30 -11.45
N SER A 229 -2.60 25.87 -11.66
CA SER A 229 -1.43 26.53 -11.06
C SER A 229 -0.22 26.45 -12.00
N GLU A 230 0.50 27.55 -12.15
CA GLU A 230 1.78 27.62 -12.89
C GLU A 230 2.92 26.80 -12.23
N VAL A 231 2.76 26.37 -10.97
CA VAL A 231 3.85 25.86 -10.12
C VAL A 231 3.73 24.36 -9.80
N SER A 232 2.56 23.76 -10.00
CA SER A 232 2.38 22.30 -9.90
C SER A 232 2.72 21.70 -11.27
N LEU A 233 3.43 20.56 -11.32
CA LEU A 233 3.78 19.83 -12.55
C LEU A 233 2.54 19.24 -13.26
N GLY A 234 1.39 19.92 -13.28
CA GLY A 234 0.12 19.43 -13.82
C GLY A 234 -0.48 18.24 -13.08
N LEU A 235 0.16 17.70 -12.03
CA LEU A 235 -0.33 16.53 -11.32
C LEU A 235 -1.65 16.84 -10.58
N PRO A 236 -2.72 16.06 -10.82
CA PRO A 236 -3.95 16.17 -10.04
C PRO A 236 -3.66 15.92 -8.56
N ARG A 237 -4.18 16.76 -7.68
CA ARG A 237 -4.06 16.50 -6.23
C ARG A 237 -5.17 15.54 -5.79
N PRO A 238 -4.86 14.47 -5.04
CA PRO A 238 -5.88 13.64 -4.45
C PRO A 238 -6.64 14.44 -3.39
N PHE A 239 -7.94 14.19 -3.26
CA PHE A 239 -8.71 14.72 -2.14
C PHE A 239 -8.21 14.13 -0.82
N THR A 240 -8.32 14.92 0.25
CA THR A 240 -8.14 14.45 1.63
C THR A 240 -9.16 13.36 1.91
N LEU A 241 -8.70 12.24 2.48
CA LEU A 241 -9.51 11.05 2.74
C LEU A 241 -10.15 10.41 1.49
N SER A 242 -9.57 10.62 0.30
CA SER A 242 -9.92 9.82 -0.88
C SER A 242 -9.61 8.32 -0.65
N PRO A 243 -10.39 7.39 -1.24
CA PRO A 243 -10.15 5.97 -1.06
C PRO A 243 -8.81 5.54 -1.65
N GLY A 244 -8.02 4.86 -0.82
CA GLY A 244 -6.73 4.28 -1.20
C GLY A 244 -6.87 3.10 -2.16
N LEU A 245 -5.73 2.56 -2.58
CA LEU A 245 -5.65 1.22 -3.15
C LEU A 245 -4.88 0.37 -2.14
N HIS A 246 -5.61 -0.36 -1.30
CA HIS A 246 -5.04 -1.27 -0.31
C HIS A 246 -5.02 -2.67 -0.91
N TRP A 247 -3.92 -3.41 -0.80
CA TRP A 247 -3.80 -4.71 -1.45
C TRP A 247 -2.76 -5.60 -0.77
N GLY A 248 -2.86 -6.90 -1.02
CA GLY A 248 -1.89 -7.91 -0.62
C GLY A 248 -1.96 -9.15 -1.50
N VAL A 249 -0.97 -10.05 -1.35
CA VAL A 249 -0.88 -11.33 -2.08
C VAL A 249 -1.29 -12.50 -1.19
N LEU A 250 -2.26 -13.28 -1.65
CA LEU A 250 -2.73 -14.49 -0.97
C LEU A 250 -1.77 -15.67 -1.18
N PRO A 251 -1.84 -16.72 -0.33
CA PRO A 251 -0.95 -17.88 -0.43
C PRO A 251 -0.96 -18.59 -1.79
N ASP A 252 -2.08 -18.54 -2.51
CA ASP A 252 -2.25 -19.12 -3.85
C ASP A 252 -1.72 -18.21 -4.99
N GLY A 253 -1.17 -17.04 -4.65
CA GLY A 253 -0.65 -16.05 -5.58
C GLY A 253 -1.71 -15.11 -6.17
N SER A 254 -2.97 -15.21 -5.76
CA SER A 254 -3.99 -14.21 -6.10
C SER A 254 -3.81 -12.91 -5.30
N VAL A 255 -4.41 -11.82 -5.77
CA VAL A 255 -4.35 -10.50 -5.13
C VAL A 255 -5.70 -10.19 -4.50
N ALA A 256 -5.69 -9.87 -3.21
CA ALA A 256 -6.83 -9.27 -2.52
C ALA A 256 -6.62 -7.75 -2.45
N PHE A 257 -7.63 -6.95 -2.79
CA PHE A 257 -7.52 -5.49 -2.79
C PHE A 257 -8.84 -4.76 -2.50
N ALA A 258 -8.73 -3.55 -1.94
CA ALA A 258 -9.81 -2.61 -1.71
C ALA A 258 -9.44 -1.26 -2.33
N ASP A 259 -10.34 -0.71 -3.14
CA ASP A 259 -10.09 0.46 -3.98
C ASP A 259 -11.26 1.46 -3.98
N SER A 260 -12.26 1.29 -3.10
CA SER A 260 -13.51 2.05 -3.08
C SER A 260 -13.84 2.64 -1.70
N THR A 261 -14.90 3.44 -1.58
CA THR A 261 -15.37 3.95 -0.28
C THR A 261 -16.14 2.90 0.53
N ALA A 262 -16.69 1.86 -0.10
CA ALA A 262 -17.47 0.82 0.57
C ALA A 262 -16.60 -0.26 1.22
N TYR A 263 -17.20 -1.06 2.10
CA TYR A 263 -16.60 -2.32 2.54
C TYR A 263 -16.68 -3.33 1.39
N ALA A 264 -15.69 -3.30 0.51
CA ALA A 264 -15.59 -4.20 -0.63
C ALA A 264 -14.14 -4.64 -0.84
N ILE A 265 -13.89 -5.94 -0.66
CA ILE A 265 -12.57 -6.56 -0.88
C ILE A 265 -12.69 -7.46 -2.09
N LYS A 266 -11.95 -7.14 -3.15
CA LYS A 266 -11.93 -7.86 -4.41
C LYS A 266 -10.76 -8.85 -4.40
N ILE A 267 -10.99 -10.07 -4.89
CA ILE A 267 -9.95 -11.09 -5.05
C ILE A 267 -9.85 -11.46 -6.53
N ALA A 268 -8.64 -11.39 -7.07
CA ALA A 268 -8.36 -11.64 -8.47
C ALA A 268 -7.07 -12.42 -8.66
N ALA A 269 -7.08 -13.41 -9.56
CA ALA A 269 -5.87 -14.05 -10.02
C ALA A 269 -5.36 -13.38 -11.32
N ALA A 270 -4.07 -13.54 -11.59
CA ALA A 270 -3.43 -13.01 -12.78
C ALA A 270 -4.18 -13.45 -14.06
N GLY A 271 -4.63 -12.48 -14.85
CA GLY A 271 -5.25 -12.74 -16.16
C GLY A 271 -6.68 -13.30 -16.15
N THR A 272 -7.32 -13.49 -14.98
CA THR A 272 -8.69 -14.04 -14.88
C THR A 272 -9.75 -13.01 -14.48
N GLY A 273 -9.34 -11.78 -14.17
CA GLY A 273 -10.22 -10.74 -13.63
C GLY A 273 -10.64 -11.01 -12.17
N ILE A 274 -11.58 -10.19 -11.67
CA ILE A 274 -12.09 -10.31 -10.30
C ILE A 274 -12.95 -11.56 -10.19
N SER A 275 -12.48 -12.51 -9.37
CA SER A 275 -13.17 -13.78 -9.12
C SER A 275 -14.21 -13.68 -8.00
N ARG A 276 -13.91 -12.86 -6.97
CA ARG A 276 -14.73 -12.74 -5.77
C ARG A 276 -14.73 -11.32 -5.24
N VAL A 277 -15.84 -10.90 -4.63
CA VAL A 277 -15.94 -9.68 -3.83
C VAL A 277 -16.56 -10.01 -2.49
N LEU A 278 -15.81 -9.76 -1.41
CA LEU A 278 -16.29 -9.85 -0.03
C LEU A 278 -16.89 -8.49 0.36
N THR A 279 -18.13 -8.49 0.83
CA THR A 279 -18.83 -7.28 1.25
C THR A 279 -19.35 -7.40 2.68
N ARG A 280 -19.42 -6.27 3.38
CA ARG A 280 -20.19 -6.14 4.64
C ARG A 280 -21.17 -5.00 4.48
N SER A 281 -22.30 -5.11 5.16
CA SER A 281 -23.36 -4.09 5.19
C SER A 281 -23.00 -2.90 6.10
N ILE A 282 -21.81 -2.31 5.87
CA ILE A 282 -21.28 -1.12 6.55
C ILE A 282 -21.15 -0.02 5.48
N PRO A 283 -22.07 0.97 5.46
CA PRO A 283 -22.07 1.98 4.41
C PRO A 283 -20.93 3.00 4.57
N PRO A 284 -20.42 3.59 3.47
CA PRO A 284 -19.63 4.80 3.55
C PRO A 284 -20.46 5.94 4.16
N GLU A 285 -19.80 6.84 4.86
CA GLU A 285 -20.45 8.02 5.46
C GLU A 285 -20.19 9.25 4.60
N PRO A 286 -21.20 10.13 4.41
CA PRO A 286 -20.99 11.38 3.71
C PRO A 286 -20.04 12.28 4.53
N MET A 287 -19.16 12.98 3.82
CA MET A 287 -18.29 13.97 4.45
C MET A 287 -19.11 15.15 4.98
N THR A 288 -18.94 15.49 6.26
CA THR A 288 -19.68 16.58 6.92
C THR A 288 -18.76 17.72 7.32
N ASP A 289 -19.32 18.93 7.46
CA ASP A 289 -18.57 20.10 7.95
C ASP A 289 -17.90 19.84 9.31
N ARG A 290 -18.56 19.08 10.20
CA ARG A 290 -17.98 18.69 11.49
C ARG A 290 -16.71 17.87 11.30
N MET A 291 -16.72 16.88 10.39
CA MET A 291 -15.55 16.03 10.11
C MET A 291 -14.41 16.84 9.48
N ILE A 292 -14.74 17.75 8.56
CA ILE A 292 -13.78 18.65 7.92
C ILE A 292 -13.09 19.52 8.99
N SER A 293 -13.88 20.15 9.88
CA SER A 293 -13.33 20.95 10.97
C SER A 293 -12.46 20.11 11.91
N ALA A 294 -12.94 18.93 12.34
CA ALA A 294 -12.18 18.05 13.22
C ALA A 294 -10.83 17.61 12.62
N GLU A 295 -10.79 17.28 11.33
CA GLU A 295 -9.55 16.90 10.64
C GLU A 295 -8.58 18.08 10.51
N LYS A 296 -9.08 19.27 10.18
CA LYS A 296 -8.25 20.48 10.11
C LYS A 296 -7.68 20.81 11.49
N ASP A 297 -8.52 20.81 12.53
CA ASP A 297 -8.10 21.07 13.91
C ASP A 297 -7.07 20.04 14.40
N ARG A 298 -7.20 18.76 14.02
CA ARG A 298 -6.20 17.72 14.30
C ARG A 298 -4.85 18.07 13.65
N ARG A 299 -4.84 18.33 12.33
CA ARG A 299 -3.60 18.66 11.60
C ARG A 299 -2.96 19.95 12.08
N PHE A 300 -3.75 20.94 12.49
CA PHE A 300 -3.23 22.15 13.12
C PHE A 300 -2.52 21.83 14.44
N ARG A 301 -3.14 21.03 15.32
CA ARG A 301 -2.51 20.59 16.57
C ARG A 301 -1.23 19.80 16.33
N GLU A 302 -1.24 18.90 15.35
CA GLU A 302 -0.05 18.15 14.94
C GLU A 302 1.05 19.11 14.47
N LEU A 303 0.73 20.06 13.59
CA LEU A 303 1.68 21.05 13.10
C LEU A 303 2.22 21.94 14.23
N GLU A 304 1.37 22.36 15.16
CA GLU A 304 1.76 23.12 16.36
C GLU A 304 2.72 22.34 17.27
N ALA A 305 2.54 21.02 17.36
CA ALA A 305 3.40 20.14 18.15
C ALA A 305 4.79 19.89 17.55
N ILE A 306 4.99 20.17 16.25
CA ILE A 306 6.29 20.00 15.59
C ILE A 306 7.28 21.07 16.12
N PRO A 307 8.44 20.68 16.68
CA PRO A 307 9.51 21.59 17.06
C PRO A 307 10.06 22.38 15.87
N ASP A 308 10.51 23.63 16.08
CA ASP A 308 11.02 24.47 14.99
C ASP A 308 12.27 23.87 14.29
N GLU A 309 13.07 23.10 15.02
CA GLU A 309 14.23 22.38 14.47
C GLU A 309 13.85 21.34 13.40
N ASP A 310 12.67 20.74 13.51
CA ASP A 310 12.15 19.77 12.52
C ASP A 310 11.46 20.47 11.34
N LEU A 311 11.21 21.77 11.44
CA LEU A 311 10.68 22.62 10.37
C LEU A 311 11.78 23.32 9.56
N ASP A 312 13.01 23.39 10.09
CA ASP A 312 14.18 23.92 9.38
C ASP A 312 14.58 23.01 8.21
N ARG A 313 14.00 23.29 7.03
CA ARG A 313 14.23 22.49 5.82
C ARG A 313 15.17 23.20 4.86
N VAL A 314 16.19 22.47 4.40
CA VAL A 314 17.01 22.89 3.26
C VAL A 314 16.17 22.81 1.98
N ILE A 315 15.89 23.96 1.37
CA ILE A 315 15.07 24.07 0.15
C ILE A 315 15.92 24.20 -1.13
N GLY A 316 17.24 24.26 -0.99
CA GLY A 316 18.17 24.28 -2.10
C GLY A 316 19.59 24.55 -1.65
N VAL A 317 20.52 24.58 -2.60
CA VAL A 317 21.92 24.94 -2.36
C VAL A 317 22.33 25.95 -3.42
N ILE A 318 22.79 27.13 -3.01
CA ILE A 318 23.35 28.14 -3.93
C ILE A 318 24.81 28.38 -3.56
N ASN A 319 25.71 28.21 -4.53
CA ASN A 319 27.17 28.35 -4.35
C ASN A 319 27.77 27.45 -3.24
N GLY A 320 27.16 26.29 -2.99
CA GLY A 320 27.60 25.35 -1.96
C GLY A 320 27.01 25.61 -0.56
N GLU A 321 26.27 26.71 -0.38
CA GLU A 321 25.59 27.02 0.89
C GLU A 321 24.11 26.58 0.84
N PRO A 322 23.61 25.85 1.85
CA PRO A 322 22.22 25.45 1.91
C PRO A 322 21.32 26.66 2.19
N ILE A 323 20.29 26.83 1.36
CA ILE A 323 19.19 27.75 1.64
C ILE A 323 18.23 27.04 2.57
N ARG A 324 18.14 27.55 3.79
CA ARG A 324 17.16 27.11 4.78
C ARG A 324 15.89 27.93 4.66
N LEU A 325 14.74 27.27 4.77
CA LEU A 325 13.46 27.93 4.91
C LEU A 325 13.25 28.23 6.39
N ASP A 326 12.95 29.49 6.71
CA ASP A 326 12.63 29.91 8.07
C ASP A 326 11.46 29.06 8.64
N PRO A 327 11.58 28.49 9.86
CA PRO A 327 10.53 27.66 10.46
C PRO A 327 9.15 28.33 10.50
N ASP A 328 9.09 29.64 10.76
CA ASP A 328 7.81 30.37 10.79
C ASP A 328 7.17 30.41 9.40
N VAL A 329 7.99 30.56 8.35
CA VAL A 329 7.52 30.56 6.96
C VAL A 329 7.04 29.16 6.55
N GLU A 330 7.75 28.09 6.91
CA GLU A 330 7.28 26.71 6.63
C GLU A 330 6.01 26.39 7.43
N ARG A 331 5.92 26.83 8.69
CA ARG A 331 4.73 26.65 9.53
C ARG A 331 3.53 27.36 8.90
N GLN A 332 3.66 28.63 8.52
CA GLN A 332 2.60 29.37 7.82
C GLN A 332 2.20 28.68 6.51
N ARG A 333 3.17 28.23 5.70
CA ARG A 333 2.90 27.50 4.45
C ARG A 333 2.11 26.22 4.70
N ARG A 334 2.46 25.44 5.73
CA ARG A 334 1.71 24.22 6.11
C ARG A 334 0.33 24.54 6.66
N GLN A 335 0.17 25.63 7.43
CA GLN A 335 -1.13 26.11 7.89
C GLN A 335 -2.04 26.45 6.71
N GLU A 336 -1.57 27.24 5.75
CA GLU A 336 -2.32 27.58 4.52
C GLU A 336 -2.71 26.32 3.73
N LEU A 337 -1.84 25.30 3.68
CA LEU A 337 -2.18 24.01 3.07
C LEU A 337 -3.30 23.28 3.82
N ILE A 338 -3.31 23.32 5.15
CA ILE A 338 -4.36 22.73 6.00
C ILE A 338 -5.70 23.47 5.81
N GLU A 339 -5.67 24.81 5.78
CA GLU A 339 -6.87 25.64 5.56
C GLU A 339 -7.54 25.34 4.22
N ASN A 340 -6.73 25.10 3.19
CA ASN A 340 -7.18 24.83 1.83
C ASN A 340 -7.35 23.34 1.52
N LEU A 341 -7.37 22.46 2.53
CA LEU A 341 -7.69 21.05 2.32
C LEU A 341 -9.10 20.90 1.76
N GLU A 342 -9.18 20.15 0.67
CA GLU A 342 -10.41 19.64 0.10
C GLU A 342 -10.57 18.16 0.44
N PHE A 343 -11.81 17.73 0.59
CA PHE A 343 -12.17 16.43 1.11
C PHE A 343 -12.95 15.63 0.08
N PHE A 344 -12.76 14.31 0.10
CA PHE A 344 -13.58 13.43 -0.68
C PHE A 344 -15.02 13.46 -0.16
N TYR A 345 -16.01 13.22 -1.02
CA TYR A 345 -17.43 13.36 -0.69
C TYR A 345 -17.92 12.32 0.33
N GLU A 346 -17.18 11.24 0.50
CA GLU A 346 -17.47 10.13 1.42
C GLU A 346 -16.20 9.73 2.17
N VAL A 347 -16.37 9.24 3.39
CA VAL A 347 -15.30 8.62 4.18
C VAL A 347 -15.23 7.12 3.84
N PRO A 348 -14.07 6.62 3.36
CA PRO A 348 -13.89 5.19 3.09
C PRO A 348 -14.07 4.33 4.34
N VAL A 349 -14.79 3.21 4.20
CA VAL A 349 -14.96 2.23 5.28
C VAL A 349 -13.65 1.52 5.58
N ILE A 350 -12.95 1.04 4.54
CA ILE A 350 -11.66 0.34 4.67
C ILE A 350 -10.55 1.39 4.64
N ARG A 351 -9.68 1.34 5.66
CA ARG A 351 -8.51 2.22 5.85
C ARG A 351 -7.19 1.49 5.64
N GLY A 352 -7.21 0.16 5.74
CA GLY A 352 -6.06 -0.70 5.50
C GLY A 352 -6.48 -2.14 5.22
N LEU A 353 -5.66 -2.84 4.43
CA LEU A 353 -5.83 -4.26 4.13
C LEU A 353 -4.44 -4.91 4.18
N PHE A 354 -4.33 -5.97 4.97
CA PHE A 354 -3.08 -6.68 5.21
C PHE A 354 -3.35 -8.18 5.16
N LEU A 355 -2.38 -8.98 4.69
CA LEU A 355 -2.54 -10.42 4.54
C LEU A 355 -1.51 -11.17 5.37
N ALA A 356 -1.98 -12.09 6.20
CA ALA A 356 -1.15 -13.00 6.95
C ALA A 356 -0.69 -14.19 6.08
N TRP A 357 0.32 -14.92 6.55
CA TRP A 357 0.93 -16.00 5.79
C TRP A 357 0.02 -17.20 5.50
N ASP A 358 -1.00 -17.39 6.33
CA ASP A 358 -2.03 -18.42 6.20
C ASP A 358 -3.19 -18.00 5.28
N GLY A 359 -3.15 -16.76 4.76
CA GLY A 359 -4.18 -16.18 3.90
C GLY A 359 -5.27 -15.42 4.65
N THR A 360 -5.18 -15.29 5.97
CA THR A 360 -6.11 -14.43 6.73
C THR A 360 -5.99 -12.98 6.26
N ILE A 361 -7.13 -12.38 5.96
CA ILE A 361 -7.28 -10.98 5.52
C ILE A 361 -7.58 -10.13 6.76
N TRP A 362 -6.70 -9.19 7.06
CA TRP A 362 -6.82 -8.21 8.13
C TRP A 362 -7.29 -6.89 7.54
N VAL A 363 -8.46 -6.41 7.98
CA VAL A 363 -9.13 -5.24 7.40
C VAL A 363 -9.28 -4.17 8.47
N ARG A 364 -8.44 -3.12 8.42
CA ARG A 364 -8.61 -1.95 9.27
C ARG A 364 -9.79 -1.14 8.77
N ARG A 365 -10.84 -1.02 9.58
CA ARG A 365 -11.97 -0.13 9.32
C ARG A 365 -11.69 1.29 9.81
N ARG A 366 -12.47 2.27 9.34
CA ARG A 366 -12.56 3.60 9.97
C ARG A 366 -13.07 3.48 11.41
N GLY A 367 -12.60 4.35 12.30
CA GLY A 367 -13.07 4.45 13.69
C GLY A 367 -14.41 5.15 13.84
N GLU A 368 -14.80 5.38 15.09
CA GLU A 368 -16.05 6.09 15.44
C GLU A 368 -16.00 7.56 14.99
N GLU A 369 -14.84 8.21 15.08
CA GLU A 369 -14.59 9.50 14.44
C GLU A 369 -14.01 9.27 13.03
N PRO A 370 -14.79 9.50 11.96
CA PRO A 370 -14.45 8.98 10.63
C PRO A 370 -13.18 9.60 10.01
N ALA A 371 -12.68 10.71 10.56
CA ALA A 371 -11.54 11.45 10.02
C ALA A 371 -10.22 11.24 10.79
N SER A 372 -10.25 10.81 12.05
CA SER A 372 -9.05 10.77 12.90
C SER A 372 -8.71 9.42 13.49
N ASP A 373 -9.69 8.53 13.69
CA ASP A 373 -9.49 7.34 14.52
C ASP A 373 -9.39 6.09 13.65
N ASP A 374 -8.39 5.25 13.96
CA ASP A 374 -8.31 3.91 13.43
C ASP A 374 -9.36 3.04 14.13
N GLY A 375 -10.21 2.41 13.33
CA GLY A 375 -11.30 1.60 13.82
C GLY A 375 -10.90 0.16 14.09
N PRO A 376 -11.91 -0.70 14.35
CA PRO A 376 -11.69 -2.12 14.55
C PRO A 376 -11.01 -2.78 13.34
N VAL A 377 -10.28 -3.86 13.62
CA VAL A 377 -9.61 -4.67 12.60
C VAL A 377 -10.37 -5.98 12.43
N ASP A 378 -10.99 -6.18 11.27
CA ASP A 378 -11.71 -7.42 10.96
C ASP A 378 -10.75 -8.49 10.46
N LEU A 379 -10.99 -9.73 10.86
CA LEU A 379 -10.33 -10.92 10.33
C LEU A 379 -11.28 -11.71 9.45
N LEU A 380 -10.88 -11.94 8.20
CA LEU A 380 -11.64 -12.69 7.21
C LEU A 380 -10.78 -13.79 6.60
N THR A 381 -11.40 -14.89 6.23
CA THR A 381 -10.78 -15.84 5.31
C THR A 381 -11.00 -15.39 3.85
N PRO A 382 -10.17 -15.85 2.88
CA PRO A 382 -10.36 -15.51 1.47
C PRO A 382 -11.70 -15.99 0.89
N ASP A 383 -12.28 -17.03 1.49
CA ASP A 383 -13.60 -17.52 1.10
C ASP A 383 -14.76 -16.71 1.73
N GLY A 384 -14.48 -15.72 2.58
CA GLY A 384 -15.45 -14.79 3.13
C GLY A 384 -16.02 -15.18 4.50
N ALA A 385 -15.40 -16.12 5.21
CA ALA A 385 -15.77 -16.41 6.59
C ALA A 385 -15.24 -15.30 7.52
N TYR A 386 -16.12 -14.77 8.37
CA TYR A 386 -15.76 -13.78 9.39
C TYR A 386 -15.23 -14.47 10.65
N LEU A 387 -13.98 -14.16 11.01
CA LEU A 387 -13.31 -14.71 12.17
C LEU A 387 -13.49 -13.83 13.42
N GLY A 388 -13.90 -12.57 13.27
CA GLY A 388 -14.09 -11.63 14.36
C GLY A 388 -13.38 -10.30 14.09
N SER A 389 -13.46 -9.38 15.04
CA SER A 389 -12.74 -8.11 14.99
C SER A 389 -12.02 -7.80 16.28
N PHE A 390 -10.80 -7.26 16.16
CA PHE A 390 -10.15 -6.59 17.28
C PHE A 390 -10.71 -5.18 17.46
N PRO A 391 -10.87 -4.69 18.69
CA PRO A 391 -11.19 -3.28 18.95
C PRO A 391 -10.12 -2.34 18.39
N GLY A 392 -10.51 -1.12 18.00
CA GLY A 392 -9.60 -0.15 17.37
C GLY A 392 -8.39 0.23 18.24
N ASP A 393 -8.60 0.31 19.56
CA ASP A 393 -7.59 0.73 20.54
C ASP A 393 -6.67 -0.41 21.03
N ASP A 394 -7.04 -1.67 20.75
CA ASP A 394 -6.43 -2.86 21.38
C ASP A 394 -5.53 -3.67 20.42
N ALA A 395 -5.48 -3.35 19.13
CA ALA A 395 -4.72 -4.14 18.17
C ALA A 395 -3.96 -3.29 17.14
N ASP A 396 -2.65 -3.23 17.33
CA ASP A 396 -1.71 -2.86 16.29
C ASP A 396 -1.62 -3.99 15.26
N ILE A 397 -1.53 -3.61 13.99
CA ILE A 397 -1.30 -4.55 12.90
C ILE A 397 0.21 -4.78 12.83
N PRO A 398 0.70 -6.03 12.84
CA PRO A 398 2.13 -6.31 12.70
C PRO A 398 2.73 -5.65 11.45
N ASP A 399 3.93 -5.09 11.59
CA ASP A 399 4.72 -4.58 10.47
C ASP A 399 5.12 -5.70 9.50
N ALA A 400 5.23 -6.94 10.00
CA ALA A 400 5.31 -8.12 9.17
C ALA A 400 4.60 -9.33 9.79
N PHE A 401 3.90 -10.08 8.95
CA PHE A 401 3.46 -11.43 9.26
C PHE A 401 4.50 -12.44 8.76
N GLY A 402 4.64 -13.55 9.48
CA GLY A 402 5.50 -14.68 9.15
C GLY A 402 4.77 -16.03 9.25
N PRO A 403 5.42 -17.14 8.85
CA PRO A 403 4.82 -18.46 8.93
C PRO A 403 4.50 -18.87 10.37
N GLY A 404 3.48 -19.72 10.55
CA GLY A 404 3.15 -20.30 11.86
C GLY A 404 2.69 -19.30 12.92
N GLY A 405 2.11 -18.17 12.50
CA GLY A 405 1.63 -17.10 13.37
C GLY A 405 2.71 -16.13 13.83
N LEU A 406 3.91 -16.18 13.25
CA LEU A 406 4.94 -15.18 13.53
C LEU A 406 4.45 -13.77 13.15
N ALA A 407 4.79 -12.80 13.98
CA ALA A 407 4.52 -11.39 13.77
C ALA A 407 5.72 -10.57 14.28
N ALA A 408 6.03 -9.48 13.58
CA ALA A 408 7.04 -8.51 13.98
C ALA A 408 6.43 -7.11 14.10
N PHE A 409 6.86 -6.38 15.12
CA PHE A 409 6.52 -4.97 15.35
C PHE A 409 7.79 -4.13 15.41
N ILE A 410 7.81 -2.99 14.74
CA ILE A 410 8.85 -1.98 14.83
C ILE A 410 8.39 -0.93 15.85
N GLU A 411 8.93 -1.04 17.06
CA GLU A 411 8.66 -0.10 18.13
C GLU A 411 9.67 1.05 18.10
N THR A 412 9.24 2.23 18.57
CA THR A 412 10.10 3.40 18.74
C THR A 412 9.92 3.92 20.15
N ASP A 413 11.01 4.04 20.89
CA ASP A 413 10.96 4.62 22.23
C ASP A 413 10.89 6.15 22.21
N GLU A 414 10.81 6.75 23.39
CA GLU A 414 10.74 8.21 23.57
C GLU A 414 11.99 8.97 23.05
N PHE A 415 13.10 8.26 22.82
CA PHE A 415 14.34 8.81 22.30
C PHE A 415 14.50 8.57 20.80
N GLY A 416 13.48 8.01 20.14
CA GLY A 416 13.52 7.70 18.70
C GLY A 416 14.28 6.41 18.37
N VAL A 417 14.68 5.63 19.38
CA VAL A 417 15.43 4.39 19.17
C VAL A 417 14.49 3.29 18.73
N LYS A 418 14.84 2.64 17.62
CA LYS A 418 14.05 1.57 17.01
C LYS A 418 14.37 0.23 17.66
N THR A 419 13.32 -0.54 17.91
CA THR A 419 13.40 -1.92 18.38
C THR A 419 12.48 -2.79 17.54
N VAL A 420 12.91 -4.01 17.21
CA VAL A 420 12.06 -4.99 16.54
C VAL A 420 11.67 -6.08 17.53
N VAL A 421 10.37 -6.28 17.71
CA VAL A 421 9.79 -7.27 18.61
C VAL A 421 9.20 -8.37 17.79
N VAL A 422 9.64 -9.60 18.01
CA VAL A 422 9.13 -10.77 17.30
C VAL A 422 8.42 -11.68 18.26
N GLY A 423 7.23 -12.12 17.87
CA GLY A 423 6.42 -13.02 18.67
C GLY A 423 5.48 -13.86 17.83
N ARG A 424 4.69 -14.69 18.51
CA ARG A 424 3.59 -15.45 17.90
C ARG A 424 2.26 -14.79 18.24
N LEU A 425 1.54 -14.40 17.20
CA LEU A 425 0.19 -13.90 17.30
C LEU A 425 -0.80 -15.05 17.15
N SER A 426 -1.65 -15.21 18.15
CA SER A 426 -2.73 -16.19 18.17
C SER A 426 -4.05 -15.51 18.45
N VAL A 427 -5.10 -15.96 17.78
CA VAL A 427 -6.45 -15.41 17.91
C VAL A 427 -7.28 -16.41 18.71
N GLY A 428 -7.80 -15.95 19.85
CA GLY A 428 -8.57 -16.75 20.81
C GLY A 428 -10.08 -16.68 20.61
#